data_AF-A0A661PDX6-F1
#
_entry.id   AF-A0A661PDX6-F1
#
_cell.length_a   1.000
_cell.length_b   1.000
_cell.length_c   1.000
_cell.angle_alpha   90.00
_cell.angle_beta   90.00
_cell.angle_gamma   90.00
#
_symmetry.space_group_name_H-M   'P 1'
#
loop_
_entity.id
_entity.type
_entity.pdbx_description
1 polymer ?
#
loop_
_entity_poly.entity_id
_entity_poly.type
_entity_poly.pdbx_seq_one_letter_code
_entity_poly.pdbx_strand_id
1 'polypeptide(L)'
;MDGDGDGHTIAAGDCNDRAASVHPGADEVTPSTNRNFAVSAWRGDGKVWTVSDRYAGTFTLDVQVTDPEGAPVDGATIMIAGWSTTYPDNPGIKIVTWSVTDLEGRASFQLGEANVYYGRVESAAGNFPLEDNTVTELLNDPVKGDVRTWDPQIDALIGSRQAEVVSDLPPSPWALEMEYHFENGFYAGKNYFTDQSHREPAAGTVDLYVVDEVNLAALVSGAPFSSLAAVEATDAGILSVPLPTGGSPWTVVAAAPTNLSGIVDGTLAVSALYGGELVAVETLALPLIHGDLVAVRFEPGL
;
A
#
# COMPACT_ATOMS: atom_id res chain seq x y z
N MET A 1 -7.84 39.00 48.46
CA MET A 1 -7.60 37.78 49.25
C MET A 1 -6.99 36.81 48.25
N ASP A 2 -5.97 36.09 48.65
CA ASP A 2 -5.37 34.99 47.87
C ASP A 2 -6.02 33.73 48.47
N GLY A 3 -6.94 33.13 47.73
CA GLY A 3 -7.82 32.09 48.26
C GLY A 3 -7.23 30.68 48.21
N ASP A 4 -6.15 30.47 47.45
CA ASP A 4 -5.50 29.17 47.27
C ASP A 4 -3.99 29.17 47.59
N GLY A 5 -3.40 30.34 47.82
CA GLY A 5 -2.04 30.52 48.31
C GLY A 5 -0.98 30.55 47.21
N ASP A 6 -1.34 30.81 45.96
CA ASP A 6 -0.40 30.86 44.82
C ASP A 6 0.30 32.22 44.64
N GLY A 7 -0.05 33.21 45.46
CA GLY A 7 0.51 34.55 45.42
C GLY A 7 -0.18 35.50 44.42
N HIS A 8 -1.20 35.03 43.71
CA HIS A 8 -2.09 35.83 42.89
C HIS A 8 -3.43 36.06 43.63
N THR A 9 -4.19 37.05 43.18
CA THR A 9 -5.51 37.36 43.77
C THR A 9 -6.47 37.75 42.66
N ILE A 10 -7.78 37.65 42.92
CA ILE A 10 -8.82 38.10 41.96
C ILE A 10 -8.52 39.52 41.41
N ALA A 11 -8.11 40.43 42.31
CA ALA A 11 -7.82 41.82 41.93
C ALA A 11 -6.54 41.98 41.08
N ALA A 12 -5.64 41.01 41.14
CA ALA A 12 -4.41 40.95 40.35
C ALA A 12 -4.56 40.17 39.03
N GLY A 13 -5.80 39.78 38.67
CA GLY A 13 -6.11 39.12 37.39
C GLY A 13 -6.21 37.60 37.48
N ASP A 14 -6.24 37.02 38.68
CA ASP A 14 -6.55 35.61 38.86
C ASP A 14 -8.05 35.34 38.58
N CYS A 15 -8.29 34.56 37.52
CA CYS A 15 -9.63 34.18 37.11
C CYS A 15 -10.28 33.13 38.03
N ASN A 16 -9.51 32.41 38.85
CA ASN A 16 -10.00 31.40 39.78
C ASN A 16 -9.14 31.28 41.05
N ASP A 17 -9.38 32.20 41.99
CA ASP A 17 -8.77 32.35 43.34
C ASP A 17 -9.11 31.22 44.33
N ARG A 18 -9.30 30.01 43.83
CA ARG A 18 -9.52 28.75 44.57
C ARG A 18 -8.72 27.59 43.96
N ALA A 19 -7.95 27.82 42.91
CA ALA A 19 -7.15 26.83 42.22
C ALA A 19 -5.77 27.41 41.87
N ALA A 20 -4.78 27.09 42.69
CA ALA A 20 -3.39 27.56 42.60
C ALA A 20 -2.64 27.23 41.28
N SER A 21 -3.28 26.51 40.35
CA SER A 21 -2.77 26.21 39.01
C SER A 21 -3.36 27.11 37.92
N VAL A 22 -4.28 28.02 38.28
CA VAL A 22 -4.99 28.90 37.35
C VAL A 22 -4.68 30.33 37.74
N HIS A 23 -3.57 30.88 37.23
CA HIS A 23 -3.17 32.25 37.53
C HIS A 23 -2.48 32.90 36.32
N PRO A 24 -2.34 34.25 36.28
CA PRO A 24 -1.61 34.92 35.23
C PRO A 24 -0.18 34.39 35.10
N GLY A 25 0.19 33.90 33.91
CA GLY A 25 1.51 33.32 33.65
C GLY A 25 1.69 31.89 34.14
N ALA A 26 0.64 31.23 34.64
CA ALA A 26 0.63 29.77 34.78
C ALA A 26 0.90 29.14 33.40
N ASP A 27 1.69 28.08 33.37
CA ASP A 27 1.76 27.24 32.18
C ASP A 27 0.33 26.81 31.83
N GLU A 28 -0.05 27.00 30.56
CA GLU A 28 -1.32 26.47 30.08
C GLU A 28 -1.22 24.95 30.18
N VAL A 29 -1.74 24.40 31.28
CA VAL A 29 -2.10 23.00 31.36
C VAL A 29 -3.29 22.90 30.42
N THR A 30 -3.05 22.75 29.11
CA THR A 30 -4.07 22.17 28.24
C THR A 30 -4.33 20.82 28.88
N PRO A 31 -5.46 20.62 29.59
CA PRO A 31 -5.72 19.27 30.02
C PRO A 31 -5.79 18.48 28.71
N SER A 32 -5.20 17.29 28.68
CA SER A 32 -5.46 16.30 27.65
C SER A 32 -6.93 15.82 27.68
N THR A 33 -7.87 16.68 28.07
CA THR A 33 -9.31 16.50 27.91
C THR A 33 -9.69 16.36 26.45
N ASN A 34 -8.83 16.75 25.50
CA ASN A 34 -9.05 16.45 24.09
C ASN A 34 -8.56 15.04 23.73
N ARG A 35 -9.20 14.01 24.32
CA ARG A 35 -9.06 12.60 23.93
C ARG A 35 -9.75 12.32 22.59
N ASN A 36 -9.45 13.14 21.59
CA ASN A 36 -9.91 12.92 20.24
C ASN A 36 -9.14 11.73 19.67
N PHE A 37 -9.85 10.71 19.21
CA PHE A 37 -9.19 9.57 18.59
C PHE A 37 -8.55 9.93 17.26
N ALA A 38 -9.28 10.66 16.40
CA ALA A 38 -8.78 11.24 15.17
C ALA A 38 -9.71 12.36 14.68
N VAL A 39 -9.17 13.26 13.87
CA VAL A 39 -9.92 14.17 13.00
C VAL A 39 -9.45 13.92 11.58
N SER A 40 -10.38 13.74 10.63
CA SER A 40 -10.04 13.39 9.26
C SER A 40 -10.51 14.46 8.27
N ALA A 41 -9.68 14.73 7.27
CA ALA A 41 -10.03 15.54 6.11
C ALA A 41 -10.39 14.63 4.93
N TRP A 42 -11.29 15.09 4.09
CA TRP A 42 -11.88 14.32 2.98
C TRP A 42 -11.67 15.07 1.67
N ARG A 43 -11.24 14.34 0.62
CA ARG A 43 -11.21 14.82 -0.77
C ARG A 43 -12.49 14.38 -1.49
N GLY A 44 -12.91 15.14 -2.49
CA GLY A 44 -14.19 14.94 -3.17
C GLY A 44 -14.35 13.62 -3.95
N ASP A 45 -13.28 12.84 -4.11
CA ASP A 45 -13.27 11.51 -4.72
C ASP A 45 -13.26 10.36 -3.68
N GLY A 46 -13.37 10.69 -2.39
CA GLY A 46 -13.45 9.70 -1.31
C GLY A 46 -12.12 9.39 -0.63
N LYS A 47 -10.99 10.03 -1.00
CA LYS A 47 -9.75 9.91 -0.22
C LYS A 47 -9.90 10.58 1.15
N VAL A 48 -9.41 9.92 2.20
CA VAL A 48 -9.43 10.41 3.58
C VAL A 48 -8.03 10.38 4.17
N TRP A 49 -7.67 11.36 4.98
CA TRP A 49 -6.42 11.38 5.75
C TRP A 49 -6.63 12.10 7.09
N THR A 50 -5.77 11.80 8.06
CA THR A 50 -5.83 12.42 9.39
C THR A 50 -5.24 13.83 9.38
N VAL A 51 -5.90 14.73 10.11
CA VAL A 51 -5.48 16.12 10.40
C VAL A 51 -5.63 16.43 11.90
N SER A 52 -5.51 15.39 12.72
CA SER A 52 -5.73 15.41 14.18
C SER A 52 -4.76 16.33 14.93
N ASP A 53 -3.56 16.52 14.37
CA ASP A 53 -2.46 17.36 14.87
C ASP A 53 -2.88 18.82 15.05
N ARG A 54 -3.89 19.27 14.31
CA ARG A 54 -4.46 20.62 14.41
C ARG A 54 -5.35 20.82 15.64
N TYR A 55 -5.75 19.73 16.29
CA TYR A 55 -6.80 19.75 17.32
C TYR A 55 -6.35 19.12 18.64
N ALA A 56 -5.49 18.11 18.63
CA ALA A 56 -5.09 17.38 19.84
C ALA A 56 -3.58 17.07 19.85
N GLY A 57 -3.07 16.64 21.00
CA GLY A 57 -1.77 15.96 21.06
C GLY A 57 -1.87 14.64 20.30
N THR A 58 -0.97 14.44 19.34
CA THR A 58 -0.98 13.25 18.48
C THR A 58 0.30 12.45 18.55
N PHE A 59 0.19 11.18 18.20
CA PHE A 59 1.30 10.29 17.88
C PHE A 59 1.15 9.81 16.42
N THR A 60 2.25 9.36 15.85
CA THR A 60 2.26 8.73 14.52
C THR A 60 2.08 7.23 14.66
N LEU A 61 1.12 6.67 13.93
CA LEU A 61 1.01 5.23 13.70
C LEU A 61 1.38 4.94 12.25
N ASP A 62 2.53 4.30 12.05
CA ASP A 62 2.94 3.75 10.77
C ASP A 62 2.48 2.29 10.67
N VAL A 63 1.90 1.92 9.55
CA VAL A 63 1.33 0.60 9.31
C VAL A 63 1.97 -0.01 8.08
N GLN A 64 2.39 -1.27 8.17
CA GLN A 64 2.90 -2.07 7.06
C GLN A 64 2.08 -3.35 6.96
N VAL A 65 1.26 -3.45 5.91
CA VAL A 65 0.46 -4.66 5.65
C VAL A 65 1.26 -5.59 4.77
N THR A 66 1.39 -6.86 5.17
CA THR A 66 2.03 -7.90 4.35
C THR A 66 1.19 -9.16 4.26
N ASP A 67 1.55 -10.03 3.33
CA ASP A 67 1.11 -11.42 3.29
C ASP A 67 2.03 -12.33 4.14
N PRO A 68 1.78 -13.66 4.21
CA PRO A 68 2.60 -14.60 4.97
C PRO A 68 4.05 -14.78 4.53
N GLU A 69 4.41 -14.36 3.31
CA GLU A 69 5.77 -14.39 2.79
C GLU A 69 6.47 -13.03 2.91
N GLY A 70 5.77 -12.02 3.42
CA GLY A 70 6.28 -10.66 3.60
C GLY A 70 6.10 -9.78 2.37
N ALA A 71 5.35 -10.22 1.36
CA ALA A 71 5.00 -9.38 0.22
C ALA A 71 4.06 -8.24 0.66
N PRO A 72 4.27 -7.00 0.19
CA PRO A 72 3.43 -5.88 0.58
C PRO A 72 2.00 -6.02 0.02
N VAL A 73 1.01 -5.68 0.84
CA VAL A 73 -0.39 -5.62 0.41
C VAL A 73 -0.79 -4.18 0.12
N ASP A 74 -0.82 -3.83 -1.15
CA ASP A 74 -1.26 -2.52 -1.62
C ASP A 74 -2.80 -2.41 -1.67
N GLY A 75 -3.32 -1.18 -1.64
CA GLY A 75 -4.76 -0.94 -1.74
C GLY A 75 -5.60 -1.51 -0.57
N ALA A 76 -4.95 -2.04 0.47
CA ALA A 76 -5.61 -2.55 1.67
C ALA A 76 -6.20 -1.40 2.47
N THR A 77 -7.47 -1.53 2.84
CA THR A 77 -8.14 -0.57 3.71
C THR A 77 -7.80 -0.87 5.16
N ILE A 78 -7.09 0.06 5.81
CA ILE A 78 -6.77 0.00 7.23
C ILE A 78 -7.82 0.81 7.98
N MET A 79 -8.69 0.13 8.73
CA MET A 79 -9.67 0.71 9.63
C MET A 79 -9.10 0.81 11.05
N ILE A 80 -9.10 2.02 11.59
CA ILE A 80 -8.77 2.30 12.99
C ILE A 80 -10.06 2.53 13.77
N ALA A 81 -10.18 1.87 14.92
CA ALA A 81 -11.28 2.02 15.85
C ALA A 81 -10.78 2.35 17.26
N GLY A 82 -11.68 2.83 18.11
CA GLY A 82 -11.37 3.22 19.47
C GLY A 82 -12.51 2.89 20.41
N TRP A 83 -12.19 2.66 21.68
CA TRP A 83 -13.21 2.45 22.71
C TRP A 83 -13.86 3.78 23.12
N SER A 84 -15.10 4.01 22.69
CA SER A 84 -15.83 5.23 23.00
C SER A 84 -16.84 5.01 24.13
N THR A 85 -16.80 5.90 25.12
CA THR A 85 -17.86 6.07 26.12
C THR A 85 -18.70 7.32 25.86
N THR A 86 -18.54 7.97 24.70
CA THR A 86 -19.22 9.23 24.35
C THR A 86 -20.74 9.10 24.45
N TYR A 87 -21.27 7.91 24.21
CA TYR A 87 -22.67 7.56 24.44
C TYR A 87 -22.76 6.67 25.68
N PRO A 88 -23.13 7.21 26.86
CA PRO A 88 -23.13 6.46 28.12
C PRO A 88 -24.00 5.21 28.09
N ASP A 89 -25.07 5.23 27.29
CA ASP A 89 -26.02 4.12 27.14
C ASP A 89 -25.56 3.08 26.10
N ASN A 90 -24.48 3.34 25.36
CA ASN A 90 -23.94 2.46 24.33
C ASN A 90 -22.40 2.57 24.22
N PRO A 91 -21.66 2.28 25.30
CA PRO A 91 -20.20 2.24 25.24
C PRO A 91 -19.77 1.09 24.34
N GLY A 92 -18.73 1.31 23.55
CA GLY A 92 -18.19 0.25 22.71
C GLY A 92 -17.15 0.72 21.73
N ILE A 93 -16.63 -0.23 20.96
CA ILE A 93 -15.68 0.03 19.89
C ILE A 93 -16.41 0.76 18.75
N LYS A 94 -15.88 1.92 18.36
CA LYS A 94 -16.40 2.74 17.26
C LYS A 94 -15.28 3.01 16.27
N ILE A 95 -15.65 3.07 15.00
CA ILE A 95 -14.73 3.44 13.92
C ILE A 95 -14.30 4.90 14.14
N VAL A 96 -13.00 5.13 14.03
CA VAL A 96 -12.35 6.41 14.27
C VAL A 96 -11.94 7.04 12.94
N THR A 97 -11.18 6.31 12.14
CA THR A 97 -10.70 6.74 10.83
C THR A 97 -10.27 5.51 10.03
N TRP A 98 -9.95 5.71 8.76
CA TRP A 98 -9.31 4.71 7.93
C TRP A 98 -8.35 5.38 6.96
N SER A 99 -7.47 4.58 6.37
CA SER A 99 -6.63 4.94 5.24
C SER A 99 -6.44 3.71 4.37
N VAL A 100 -5.78 3.88 3.23
CA VAL A 100 -5.45 2.79 2.30
C VAL A 100 -3.94 2.71 2.13
N THR A 101 -3.41 1.50 1.99
CA THR A 101 -1.97 1.28 1.77
C THR A 101 -1.51 1.70 0.38
N ASP A 102 -0.28 2.21 0.30
CA ASP A 102 0.45 2.47 -0.94
C ASP A 102 0.97 1.17 -1.60
N LEU A 103 1.76 1.31 -2.68
CA LEU A 103 2.32 0.17 -3.42
C LEU A 103 3.25 -0.72 -2.58
N GLU A 104 3.85 -0.15 -1.54
CA GLU A 104 4.70 -0.89 -0.61
C GLU A 104 3.92 -1.39 0.60
N GLY A 105 2.58 -1.36 0.58
CA GLY A 105 1.75 -1.86 1.66
C GLY A 105 1.74 -0.94 2.90
N ARG A 106 2.12 0.33 2.76
CA ARG A 106 2.25 1.25 3.90
C ARG A 106 1.12 2.26 3.97
N ALA A 107 0.75 2.62 5.20
CA ALA A 107 -0.04 3.81 5.49
C ALA A 107 0.42 4.45 6.80
N SER A 108 0.17 5.75 6.96
CA SER A 108 0.52 6.47 8.17
C SER A 108 -0.65 7.33 8.66
N PHE A 109 -0.81 7.38 9.98
CA PHE A 109 -1.88 8.11 10.65
C PHE A 109 -1.31 9.06 11.71
N GLN A 110 -1.95 10.22 11.85
CA GLN A 110 -1.82 11.10 13.01
C GLN A 110 -3.04 10.90 13.92
N LEU A 111 -2.85 10.16 15.00
CA LEU A 111 -3.90 9.75 15.94
C LEU A 111 -3.69 10.42 17.30
N GLY A 112 -4.76 10.63 18.06
CA GLY A 112 -4.67 11.29 19.37
C GLY A 112 -4.00 10.44 20.46
N GLU A 113 -3.34 11.13 21.38
CA GLU A 113 -2.73 10.51 22.57
C GLU A 113 -3.77 10.01 23.59
N ALA A 114 -3.32 9.22 24.57
CA ALA A 114 -4.09 8.82 25.75
C ALA A 114 -5.43 8.08 25.47
N ASN A 115 -5.44 7.25 24.44
CA ASN A 115 -6.58 6.46 23.96
C ASN A 115 -6.25 4.96 23.81
N VAL A 116 -7.28 4.13 23.73
CA VAL A 116 -7.17 2.69 23.37
C VAL A 116 -7.60 2.52 21.92
N TYR A 117 -6.72 1.97 21.09
CA TYR A 117 -6.96 1.77 19.67
C TYR A 117 -7.08 0.30 19.29
N TYR A 118 -7.94 0.06 18.31
CA TYR A 118 -8.16 -1.22 17.66
C TYR A 118 -7.99 -1.07 16.15
N GLY A 119 -7.66 -2.16 15.47
CA GLY A 119 -7.36 -2.14 14.05
C GLY A 119 -7.97 -3.31 13.31
N ARG A 120 -8.25 -3.05 12.03
CA ARG A 120 -8.63 -4.05 11.05
C ARG A 120 -8.05 -3.67 9.69
N VAL A 121 -7.68 -4.66 8.92
CA VAL A 121 -7.28 -4.56 7.51
C VAL A 121 -8.27 -5.35 6.67
N GLU A 122 -8.71 -4.75 5.58
CA GLU A 122 -9.53 -5.40 4.56
C GLU A 122 -8.87 -5.22 3.19
N SER A 123 -8.72 -6.31 2.45
CA SER A 123 -8.19 -6.30 1.09
C SER A 123 -8.93 -7.33 0.23
N ALA A 124 -8.75 -7.27 -1.09
CA ALA A 124 -9.32 -8.28 -1.98
C ALA A 124 -8.69 -9.68 -1.78
N ALA A 125 -7.44 -9.73 -1.31
CA ALA A 125 -6.73 -10.97 -1.02
C ALA A 125 -7.21 -11.59 0.31
N GLY A 126 -7.48 -10.77 1.31
CA GLY A 126 -7.94 -11.23 2.62
C GLY A 126 -8.00 -10.14 3.68
N ASN A 127 -8.47 -10.53 4.86
CA ASN A 127 -8.70 -9.65 6.00
C ASN A 127 -7.75 -9.96 7.16
N PHE A 128 -7.48 -8.96 7.99
CA PHE A 128 -6.86 -9.13 9.30
C PHE A 128 -7.59 -8.29 10.36
N PRO A 129 -8.13 -8.88 11.44
CA PRO A 129 -8.26 -10.32 11.68
C PRO A 129 -9.12 -11.00 10.60
N LEU A 130 -8.99 -12.33 10.49
CA LEU A 130 -9.66 -13.13 9.46
C LEU A 130 -11.19 -13.03 9.52
N GLU A 131 -11.75 -13.01 10.72
CA GLU A 131 -13.20 -12.97 10.91
C GLU A 131 -13.77 -11.60 10.52
N ASP A 132 -14.86 -11.60 9.75
CA ASP A 132 -15.54 -10.38 9.34
C ASP A 132 -16.08 -9.58 10.53
N ASN A 133 -16.04 -8.25 10.41
CA ASN A 133 -16.50 -7.31 11.43
C ASN A 133 -15.81 -7.47 12.81
N THR A 134 -14.60 -8.01 12.84
CA THR A 134 -13.77 -8.08 14.05
C THR A 134 -12.56 -7.15 13.96
N VAL A 135 -12.08 -6.73 15.12
CA VAL A 135 -10.89 -5.88 15.27
C VAL A 135 -9.96 -6.50 16.30
N THR A 136 -8.67 -6.20 16.22
CA THR A 136 -7.69 -6.52 17.27
C THR A 136 -7.28 -5.26 18.03
N GLU A 137 -6.93 -5.37 19.31
CA GLU A 137 -6.30 -4.28 20.04
C GLU A 137 -4.93 -3.98 19.44
N LEU A 138 -4.65 -2.70 19.19
CA LEU A 138 -3.39 -2.23 18.60
C LEU A 138 -2.44 -1.73 19.69
N LEU A 139 -2.93 -0.77 20.46
CA LEU A 139 -2.14 -0.05 21.45
C LEU A 139 -3.05 0.68 22.43
N ASN A 140 -2.48 1.00 23.59
CA ASN A 140 -3.13 1.68 24.69
C ASN A 140 -2.23 2.81 25.20
N ASP A 141 -2.85 3.94 25.52
CA ASP A 141 -2.24 5.12 26.14
C ASP A 141 -0.99 5.64 25.39
N PRO A 142 -1.05 5.89 24.07
CA PRO A 142 0.05 6.47 23.32
C PRO A 142 0.35 7.88 23.82
N VAL A 143 1.63 8.28 23.77
CA VAL A 143 2.08 9.61 24.22
C VAL A 143 2.25 10.53 23.00
N LYS A 144 1.90 11.81 23.15
CA LYS A 144 2.15 12.82 22.11
C LYS A 144 3.61 12.80 21.64
N GLY A 145 3.76 12.81 20.32
CA GLY A 145 5.05 12.82 19.62
C GLY A 145 5.66 11.43 19.43
N ASP A 146 5.06 10.37 19.99
CA ASP A 146 5.53 9.01 19.77
C ASP A 146 5.35 8.60 18.30
N VAL A 147 6.21 7.67 17.86
CA VAL A 147 6.03 6.92 16.62
C VAL A 147 5.82 5.46 17.00
N ARG A 148 4.72 4.88 16.53
CA ARG A 148 4.34 3.49 16.74
C ARG A 148 4.22 2.80 15.40
N THR A 149 4.57 1.51 15.38
CA THR A 149 4.38 0.66 14.20
C THR A 149 3.31 -0.38 14.47
N TRP A 150 2.58 -0.75 13.43
CA TRP A 150 1.70 -1.92 13.42
C TRP A 150 1.85 -2.66 12.10
N ASP A 151 2.27 -3.92 12.17
CA ASP A 151 2.63 -4.70 10.99
C ASP A 151 1.66 -5.90 10.84
N PRO A 152 0.39 -5.67 10.46
CA PRO A 152 -0.58 -6.75 10.31
C PRO A 152 -0.26 -7.61 9.08
N GLN A 153 -0.41 -8.92 9.26
CA GLN A 153 -0.23 -9.90 8.20
C GLN A 153 -1.59 -10.50 7.83
N ILE A 154 -2.01 -10.42 6.56
CA ILE A 154 -3.20 -11.15 6.11
C ILE A 154 -2.89 -12.64 5.97
N ASP A 155 -3.91 -13.50 6.02
CA ASP A 155 -3.73 -14.95 5.93
C ASP A 155 -3.55 -15.45 4.49
N ALA A 156 -4.05 -14.68 3.51
CA ALA A 156 -3.94 -15.03 2.11
C ALA A 156 -2.58 -14.65 1.55
N LEU A 157 -1.98 -15.55 0.77
CA LEU A 157 -0.78 -15.26 0.01
C LEU A 157 -1.13 -14.34 -1.16
N ILE A 158 -0.48 -13.18 -1.23
CA ILE A 158 -0.55 -12.32 -2.42
C ILE A 158 0.57 -12.81 -3.30
N GLY A 159 0.25 -13.82 -4.11
CA GLY A 159 1.27 -14.56 -4.83
C GLY A 159 2.25 -13.64 -5.55
N SER A 160 3.54 -13.84 -5.33
CA SER A 160 4.50 -13.62 -6.40
C SER A 160 4.14 -14.59 -7.53
N ARG A 161 4.26 -14.17 -8.79
CA ARG A 161 4.11 -15.09 -9.91
C ARG A 161 5.27 -16.07 -9.78
N GLN A 162 5.00 -17.31 -9.38
CA GLN A 162 6.02 -18.32 -9.06
C GLN A 162 6.76 -18.78 -10.33
N ALA A 163 7.59 -17.90 -10.87
CA ALA A 163 8.40 -18.11 -12.06
C ALA A 163 9.70 -18.80 -11.66
N GLU A 164 9.90 -20.01 -12.14
CA GLU A 164 11.21 -20.65 -12.08
C GLU A 164 12.01 -20.25 -13.32
N VAL A 165 13.05 -19.41 -13.13
CA VAL A 165 13.93 -19.00 -14.24
C VAL A 165 14.79 -20.18 -14.66
N VAL A 166 14.66 -20.60 -15.91
CA VAL A 166 15.44 -21.69 -16.50
C VAL A 166 16.91 -21.28 -16.52
N SER A 167 17.75 -22.01 -15.79
CA SER A 167 19.20 -21.85 -15.81
C SER A 167 19.82 -22.65 -16.97
N ASP A 168 21.02 -22.24 -17.40
CA ASP A 168 21.83 -22.92 -18.42
C ASP A 168 21.20 -23.03 -19.82
N LEU A 169 20.72 -21.90 -20.35
CA LEU A 169 20.20 -21.85 -21.73
C LEU A 169 21.29 -22.22 -22.74
N PRO A 170 20.99 -23.12 -23.71
CA PRO A 170 21.96 -23.50 -24.73
C PRO A 170 22.31 -22.30 -25.62
N PRO A 171 23.51 -22.28 -26.23
CA PRO A 171 23.86 -21.27 -27.21
C PRO A 171 22.83 -21.24 -28.33
N SER A 172 22.33 -20.05 -28.63
CA SER A 172 21.37 -19.83 -29.71
C SER A 172 21.80 -18.65 -30.59
N PRO A 173 21.60 -18.74 -31.91
CA PRO A 173 21.70 -17.58 -32.78
C PRO A 173 20.55 -16.59 -32.57
N TRP A 174 19.43 -17.00 -31.97
CA TRP A 174 18.29 -16.12 -31.70
C TRP A 174 18.35 -15.55 -30.28
N ALA A 175 18.00 -14.27 -30.15
CA ALA A 175 17.78 -13.63 -28.85
C ALA A 175 16.59 -12.67 -28.93
N LEU A 176 15.92 -12.48 -27.80
CA LEU A 176 15.00 -11.35 -27.59
C LEU A 176 15.70 -10.31 -26.73
N GLU A 177 15.55 -9.06 -27.11
CA GLU A 177 15.92 -7.91 -26.30
C GLU A 177 14.65 -7.10 -26.02
N MET A 178 14.34 -6.90 -24.74
CA MET A 178 13.23 -6.09 -24.29
C MET A 178 13.77 -4.82 -23.66
N GLU A 179 13.47 -3.69 -24.28
CA GLU A 179 13.67 -2.36 -23.69
C GLU A 179 12.32 -1.87 -23.14
N TYR A 180 12.29 -1.49 -21.87
CA TYR A 180 11.07 -1.13 -21.19
C TYR A 180 11.23 0.08 -20.30
N HIS A 181 10.13 0.82 -20.16
CA HIS A 181 10.08 2.04 -19.36
C HIS A 181 8.64 2.32 -18.92
N PHE A 182 8.44 2.38 -17.61
CA PHE A 182 7.20 2.54 -16.88
C PHE A 182 7.44 3.57 -15.79
N GLU A 183 6.78 4.73 -15.86
CA GLU A 183 7.00 5.80 -14.88
C GLU A 183 5.78 6.02 -13.99
N ASN A 184 4.57 5.96 -14.57
CA ASN A 184 3.37 6.32 -13.84
C ASN A 184 2.50 5.09 -13.56
N GLY A 185 2.36 4.80 -12.27
CA GLY A 185 1.38 3.88 -11.72
C GLY A 185 0.35 4.61 -10.87
N PHE A 186 -0.58 3.86 -10.32
CA PHE A 186 -1.48 4.36 -9.30
C PHE A 186 -1.86 3.25 -8.35
N TYR A 187 -2.04 3.58 -7.07
CA TYR A 187 -2.79 2.72 -6.17
C TYR A 187 -4.24 3.19 -6.01
N ALA A 188 -5.13 2.23 -5.86
CA ALA A 188 -6.55 2.48 -5.70
C ALA A 188 -7.01 2.09 -4.30
N GLY A 189 -7.93 2.88 -3.76
CA GLY A 189 -8.48 2.64 -2.44
C GLY A 189 -9.98 2.83 -2.42
N LYS A 190 -10.68 1.98 -1.68
CA LYS A 190 -12.11 2.15 -1.42
C LYS A 190 -12.30 3.02 -0.18
N ASN A 191 -13.24 3.96 -0.24
CA ASN A 191 -13.68 4.66 0.94
C ASN A 191 -14.47 3.70 1.85
N TYR A 192 -14.25 3.75 3.15
CA TYR A 192 -14.87 2.79 4.06
C TYR A 192 -16.38 3.02 4.25
N PHE A 193 -16.84 4.29 4.24
CA PHE A 193 -18.25 4.63 4.46
C PHE A 193 -19.05 4.81 3.19
N THR A 194 -18.39 4.97 2.05
CA THR A 194 -19.04 5.20 0.77
C THR A 194 -18.53 4.18 -0.24
N ASP A 195 -19.35 3.84 -1.23
CA ASP A 195 -18.88 2.99 -2.32
C ASP A 195 -17.96 3.74 -3.31
N GLN A 196 -17.44 4.91 -2.95
CA GLN A 196 -16.50 5.66 -3.76
C GLN A 196 -15.12 5.02 -3.74
N SER A 197 -14.44 5.09 -4.87
CA SER A 197 -13.03 4.69 -5.01
C SER A 197 -12.21 5.92 -5.37
N HIS A 198 -11.04 6.04 -4.75
CA HIS A 198 -10.06 7.07 -5.08
C HIS A 198 -8.81 6.41 -5.68
N ARG A 199 -7.97 7.23 -6.33
CA ARG A 199 -6.69 6.81 -6.88
C ARG A 199 -5.61 7.80 -6.48
N GLU A 200 -4.41 7.30 -6.26
CA GLU A 200 -3.24 8.10 -5.96
C GLU A 200 -2.12 7.75 -6.95
N PRO A 201 -1.45 8.76 -7.54
CA PRO A 201 -0.27 8.52 -8.36
C PRO A 201 0.81 7.80 -7.56
N ALA A 202 1.48 6.86 -8.23
CA ALA A 202 2.60 6.11 -7.68
C ALA A 202 3.60 5.77 -8.80
N ALA A 203 4.72 5.14 -8.45
CA ALA A 203 5.65 4.63 -9.45
C ALA A 203 4.98 3.52 -10.29
N GLY A 204 5.24 3.52 -11.60
CA GLY A 204 4.83 2.43 -12.46
C GLY A 204 5.87 1.31 -12.43
N THR A 205 5.46 0.09 -12.09
CA THR A 205 6.33 -1.08 -12.18
C THR A 205 5.65 -2.18 -12.96
N VAL A 206 6.42 -2.99 -13.69
CA VAL A 206 5.96 -4.11 -14.49
C VAL A 206 6.66 -5.40 -14.04
N ASP A 207 5.98 -6.51 -14.25
CA ASP A 207 6.61 -7.83 -14.30
C ASP A 207 6.74 -8.27 -15.76
N LEU A 208 7.94 -8.70 -16.15
CA LEU A 208 8.21 -9.24 -17.49
C LEU A 208 8.63 -10.70 -17.42
N TYR A 209 8.00 -11.52 -18.25
CA TYR A 209 8.30 -12.95 -18.38
C TYR A 209 8.52 -13.32 -19.83
N VAL A 210 9.43 -14.27 -20.09
CA VAL A 210 9.57 -14.90 -21.40
C VAL A 210 9.22 -16.38 -21.28
N VAL A 211 8.09 -16.78 -21.84
CA VAL A 211 7.49 -18.10 -21.62
C VAL A 211 7.10 -18.76 -22.93
N ASP A 212 7.04 -20.09 -22.95
CA ASP A 212 6.42 -20.82 -24.06
C ASP A 212 4.89 -20.88 -23.89
N GLU A 213 4.20 -21.52 -24.82
CA GLU A 213 2.73 -21.64 -24.81
C GLU A 213 2.19 -22.39 -23.58
N VAL A 214 2.91 -23.39 -23.05
CA VAL A 214 2.49 -24.15 -21.88
C VAL A 214 2.60 -23.31 -20.62
N ASN A 215 3.73 -22.62 -20.47
CA ASN A 215 4.00 -21.75 -19.33
C ASN A 215 3.18 -20.45 -19.37
N LEU A 216 2.79 -19.97 -20.57
CA LEU A 216 1.81 -18.90 -20.70
C LEU A 216 0.44 -19.30 -20.13
N ALA A 217 -0.03 -20.51 -20.41
CA ALA A 217 -1.30 -21.00 -19.85
C ALA A 217 -1.22 -21.16 -18.31
N ALA A 218 -0.08 -21.63 -17.79
CA ALA A 218 0.17 -21.70 -16.35
C ALA A 218 0.17 -20.29 -15.71
N LEU A 219 0.87 -19.33 -16.31
CA LEU A 219 0.91 -17.92 -15.89
C LEU A 219 -0.50 -17.29 -15.83
N VAL A 220 -1.32 -17.49 -16.87
CA VAL A 220 -2.69 -16.96 -16.94
C VAL A 220 -3.61 -17.60 -15.89
N SER A 221 -3.38 -18.86 -15.55
CA SER A 221 -4.17 -19.58 -14.54
C SER A 221 -3.65 -19.41 -13.11
N GLY A 222 -2.55 -18.68 -12.91
CA GLY A 222 -1.91 -18.49 -11.60
C GLY A 222 -1.21 -19.74 -11.08
N ALA A 223 -0.92 -20.72 -11.94
CA ALA A 223 -0.14 -21.90 -11.58
C ALA A 223 1.36 -21.61 -11.65
N PRO A 224 2.21 -22.34 -10.90
CA PRO A 224 3.66 -22.25 -11.05
C PRO A 224 4.10 -22.54 -12.49
N PHE A 225 5.10 -21.82 -12.98
CA PHE A 225 5.55 -21.91 -14.37
C PHE A 225 7.06 -21.66 -14.49
N SER A 226 7.65 -22.16 -15.58
CA SER A 226 9.05 -21.89 -15.91
C SER A 226 9.14 -20.77 -16.94
N SER A 227 10.18 -19.94 -16.84
CA SER A 227 10.42 -18.84 -17.76
C SER A 227 11.89 -18.77 -18.16
N LEU A 228 12.19 -18.35 -19.40
CA LEU A 228 13.57 -18.11 -19.83
C LEU A 228 14.19 -16.88 -19.16
N ALA A 229 13.36 -15.90 -18.82
CA ALA A 229 13.76 -14.70 -18.11
C ALA A 229 12.56 -14.11 -17.38
N ALA A 230 12.78 -13.73 -16.12
CA ALA A 230 11.80 -13.04 -15.29
C ALA A 230 12.45 -11.82 -14.64
N VAL A 231 11.76 -10.68 -14.70
CA VAL A 231 12.03 -9.51 -13.85
C VAL A 231 10.72 -9.04 -13.26
N GLU A 232 10.71 -8.72 -11.97
CA GLU A 232 9.51 -8.38 -11.23
C GLU A 232 9.67 -7.01 -10.58
N ALA A 233 8.56 -6.26 -10.49
CA ALA A 233 8.50 -4.94 -9.87
C ALA A 233 9.59 -3.96 -10.37
N THR A 234 9.81 -3.92 -11.70
CA THR A 234 10.80 -3.03 -12.34
C THR A 234 10.13 -1.88 -13.10
N ASP A 235 10.75 -0.71 -13.11
CA ASP A 235 10.23 0.49 -13.79
C ASP A 235 10.88 0.68 -15.17
N ALA A 236 12.19 0.45 -15.30
CA ALA A 236 12.87 0.57 -16.58
C ALA A 236 14.06 -0.38 -16.71
N GLY A 237 14.41 -0.72 -17.94
CA GLY A 237 15.61 -1.51 -18.19
C GLY A 237 15.70 -2.09 -19.59
N ILE A 238 16.76 -2.87 -19.78
CA ILE A 238 16.99 -3.68 -20.96
C ILE A 238 17.26 -5.11 -20.48
N LEU A 239 16.47 -6.05 -20.98
CA LEU A 239 16.62 -7.48 -20.70
C LEU A 239 16.88 -8.22 -22.01
N SER A 240 17.97 -8.97 -22.07
CA SER A 240 18.30 -9.80 -23.23
C SER A 240 18.33 -11.28 -22.84
N VAL A 241 17.65 -12.12 -23.61
CA VAL A 241 17.54 -13.55 -23.36
C VAL A 241 17.75 -14.36 -24.65
N PRO A 242 18.64 -15.37 -24.67
CA PRO A 242 18.78 -16.26 -25.82
C PRO A 242 17.55 -17.16 -25.95
N LEU A 243 17.06 -17.35 -27.18
CA LEU A 243 15.90 -18.18 -27.46
C LEU A 243 16.31 -19.57 -27.96
N PRO A 244 15.95 -20.67 -27.28
CA PRO A 244 16.24 -22.02 -27.77
C PRO A 244 15.76 -22.24 -29.21
N THR A 245 16.60 -22.85 -30.05
CA THR A 245 16.26 -23.16 -31.45
C THR A 245 15.42 -24.42 -31.56
N GLY A 246 14.28 -24.33 -32.25
CA GLY A 246 13.37 -25.46 -32.48
C GLY A 246 12.47 -25.72 -31.28
N GLY A 247 11.18 -25.45 -31.42
CA GLY A 247 10.21 -25.58 -30.33
C GLY A 247 8.95 -24.76 -30.56
N SER A 248 8.15 -24.64 -29.50
CA SER A 248 6.95 -23.79 -29.44
C SER A 248 7.29 -22.30 -29.60
N PRO A 249 6.30 -21.47 -29.97
CA PRO A 249 6.45 -20.01 -29.94
C PRO A 249 6.84 -19.54 -28.54
N TRP A 250 7.70 -18.53 -28.50
CA TRP A 250 8.02 -17.82 -27.26
C TRP A 250 7.16 -16.56 -27.16
N THR A 251 6.73 -16.24 -25.95
CA THR A 251 5.89 -15.09 -25.67
C THR A 251 6.56 -14.23 -24.60
N VAL A 252 6.79 -12.96 -24.92
CA VAL A 252 7.12 -11.93 -23.91
C VAL A 252 5.81 -11.47 -23.30
N VAL A 253 5.67 -11.60 -22.00
CA VAL A 253 4.49 -11.18 -21.25
C VAL A 253 4.87 -10.01 -20.36
N ALA A 254 4.14 -8.91 -20.49
CA ALA A 254 4.13 -7.81 -19.54
C ALA A 254 2.86 -7.87 -18.70
N ALA A 255 3.02 -7.89 -17.39
CA ALA A 255 1.94 -7.94 -16.43
C ALA A 255 2.05 -6.76 -15.47
N ALA A 256 0.90 -6.23 -15.06
CA ALA A 256 0.86 -5.49 -13.81
C ALA A 256 1.32 -6.42 -12.67
N PRO A 257 2.08 -5.92 -11.69
CA PRO A 257 2.42 -6.66 -10.49
C PRO A 257 1.15 -7.24 -9.85
N THR A 258 1.30 -8.31 -9.08
CA THR A 258 0.17 -9.02 -8.44
C THR A 258 -0.59 -8.17 -7.40
N ASN A 259 -0.05 -6.99 -7.10
CA ASN A 259 -0.59 -5.86 -6.39
C ASN A 259 -1.90 -5.34 -7.03
N LEU A 260 -2.92 -4.98 -6.25
CA LEU A 260 -4.27 -4.52 -6.68
C LEU A 260 -4.28 -3.23 -7.53
N SER A 261 -3.13 -2.56 -7.60
CA SER A 261 -2.87 -1.28 -8.23
C SER A 261 -2.40 -1.41 -9.69
N GLY A 262 -2.68 -0.40 -10.53
CA GLY A 262 -2.47 -0.47 -11.97
C GLY A 262 -1.36 0.45 -12.49
N ILE A 263 -0.90 0.17 -13.71
CA ILE A 263 0.03 1.01 -14.47
C ILE A 263 -0.79 1.97 -15.34
N VAL A 264 -0.45 3.26 -15.35
CA VAL A 264 -1.14 4.27 -16.16
C VAL A 264 -0.56 4.33 -17.56
N ASP A 265 0.77 4.29 -17.68
CA ASP A 265 1.47 4.36 -18.97
C ASP A 265 2.84 3.68 -18.92
N GLY A 266 3.28 3.22 -20.09
CA GLY A 266 4.59 2.62 -20.27
C GLY A 266 4.82 2.15 -21.70
N THR A 267 6.08 1.93 -22.04
CA THR A 267 6.51 1.41 -23.34
C THR A 267 7.28 0.13 -23.14
N LEU A 268 6.96 -0.88 -23.96
CA LEU A 268 7.74 -2.09 -24.11
C LEU A 268 8.09 -2.27 -25.58
N ALA A 269 9.38 -2.24 -25.90
CA ALA A 269 9.91 -2.59 -27.22
C ALA A 269 10.57 -3.97 -27.13
N VAL A 270 10.11 -4.91 -27.96
CA VAL A 270 10.65 -6.26 -28.08
C VAL A 270 11.34 -6.38 -29.42
N SER A 271 12.66 -6.56 -29.39
CA SER A 271 13.53 -6.72 -30.54
C SER A 271 13.95 -8.18 -30.67
N ALA A 272 13.74 -8.77 -31.84
CA ALA A 272 14.25 -10.09 -32.18
C ALA A 272 15.57 -9.99 -32.93
N LEU A 273 16.61 -10.65 -32.41
CA LEU A 273 17.96 -10.65 -32.96
C LEU A 273 18.33 -12.03 -33.51
N TYR A 274 18.97 -12.08 -34.68
CA TYR A 274 19.60 -13.29 -35.23
C TYR A 274 21.08 -13.05 -35.51
N GLY A 275 21.96 -13.83 -34.87
CA GLY A 275 23.41 -13.65 -34.97
C GLY A 275 23.89 -12.28 -34.47
N GLY A 276 23.10 -11.60 -33.64
CA GLY A 276 23.34 -10.24 -33.15
C GLY A 276 22.80 -9.13 -34.06
N GLU A 277 22.18 -9.45 -35.19
CA GLU A 277 21.54 -8.47 -36.07
C GLU A 277 20.03 -8.39 -35.82
N LEU A 278 19.48 -7.18 -35.88
CA LEU A 278 18.06 -6.92 -35.69
C LEU A 278 17.24 -7.47 -36.87
N VAL A 279 16.28 -8.34 -36.56
CA VAL A 279 15.41 -8.97 -37.56
C VAL A 279 13.99 -8.40 -37.51
N ALA A 280 13.47 -8.15 -36.30
CA ALA A 280 12.13 -7.60 -36.10
C ALA A 280 12.06 -6.77 -34.82
N VAL A 281 11.14 -5.81 -34.78
CA VAL A 281 10.79 -5.04 -33.59
C VAL A 281 9.29 -4.97 -33.50
N GLU A 282 8.76 -5.22 -32.30
CA GLU A 282 7.39 -4.93 -31.94
C GLU A 282 7.38 -3.98 -30.75
N THR A 283 6.60 -2.91 -30.84
CA THR A 283 6.47 -1.93 -29.76
C THR A 283 5.04 -1.89 -29.29
N LEU A 284 4.87 -2.05 -27.98
CA LEU A 284 3.59 -1.94 -27.31
C LEU A 284 3.59 -0.65 -26.49
N ALA A 285 2.58 0.18 -26.73
CA ALA A 285 2.21 1.25 -25.83
C ALA A 285 1.11 0.74 -24.90
N LEU A 286 1.36 0.82 -23.60
CA LEU A 286 0.48 0.31 -22.56
C LEU A 286 -0.34 1.48 -22.00
N PRO A 287 -1.61 1.24 -21.63
CA PRO A 287 -1.91 1.02 -20.22
C PRO A 287 -2.06 -0.47 -19.89
N LEU A 288 -1.64 -0.86 -18.69
CA LEU A 288 -1.95 -2.16 -18.06
C LEU A 288 -2.74 -1.87 -16.78
N ILE A 289 -4.02 -2.25 -16.74
CA ILE A 289 -4.81 -2.21 -15.50
C ILE A 289 -4.54 -3.51 -14.73
N HIS A 290 -4.75 -3.52 -13.41
CA HIS A 290 -4.60 -4.72 -12.58
C HIS A 290 -5.27 -5.94 -13.22
N GLY A 291 -4.51 -7.02 -13.39
CA GLY A 291 -4.95 -8.26 -14.05
C GLY A 291 -4.77 -8.30 -15.57
N ASP A 292 -4.41 -7.19 -16.21
CA ASP A 292 -4.09 -7.16 -17.64
C ASP A 292 -2.74 -7.84 -17.91
N LEU A 293 -2.73 -8.60 -19.00
CA LEU A 293 -1.54 -9.22 -19.57
C LEU A 293 -1.45 -8.76 -21.01
N VAL A 294 -0.32 -8.16 -21.38
CA VAL A 294 -0.01 -7.88 -22.78
C VAL A 294 1.13 -8.80 -23.19
N ALA A 295 0.99 -9.39 -24.37
CA ALA A 295 1.86 -10.44 -24.85
C ALA A 295 2.35 -10.17 -26.27
N VAL A 296 3.65 -10.33 -26.51
CA VAL A 296 4.27 -10.36 -27.85
C VAL A 296 4.70 -11.79 -28.15
N ARG A 297 4.18 -12.37 -29.22
CA ARG A 297 4.51 -13.74 -29.64
C ARG A 297 5.58 -13.73 -30.73
N PHE A 298 6.60 -14.56 -30.55
CA PHE A 298 7.72 -14.73 -31.47
C PHE A 298 7.95 -16.21 -31.80
N GLU A 299 8.21 -16.50 -33.08
CA GLU A 299 8.49 -17.86 -33.58
C GLU A 299 9.88 -17.91 -34.25
N PRO A 300 10.88 -18.55 -33.63
CA PRO A 300 12.20 -18.69 -34.24
C PRO A 300 12.15 -19.66 -35.42
N GLY A 301 12.30 -19.17 -36.65
CA GLY A 301 12.53 -20.03 -37.83
C GLY A 301 11.43 -20.09 -38.89
N LEU A 302 10.58 -19.07 -39.01
CA LEU A 302 9.86 -18.76 -40.26
C LEU A 302 10.64 -17.72 -41.09
#